data_AF-A0A1Y6FH65-F1
#
_entry.id   AF-A0A1Y6FH65-F1
#
_cell.length_a   1.000
_cell.length_b   1.000
_cell.length_c   1.000
_cell.angle_alpha   90.00
_cell.angle_beta   90.00
_cell.angle_gamma   90.00
#
_symmetry.space_group_name_H-M   'P 1'
#
loop_
_entity.id
_entity.type
_entity.pdbx_description
1 polymer ?
#
loop_
_entity_poly.entity_id
_entity_poly.type
_entity_poly.pdbx_seq_one_letter_code
_entity_poly.pdbx_strand_id
1 'polypeptide(L)'
;MYKELIRPTEISIKDKKYKVKGNVIRAAVFARTNVIEVLTADNERFYFIYFKNSLIYGDKLDKVEEGSFINKAFHEGIVIESPHPILNALIPNQSVSIQNKNKLFTQLQIHYSLKEIAYIATTLDSFFDKDELVKIIDKVFFHYRRSGKFMKSFQIIQILHDFVPSLKSANERQNSQEFNSYHDFYKSSSLPSILKKDPLFVELLCFQNRSNPEMRVFLEDIFTKQDCLLYWSC
;
A
#
# COMPACT_ATOMS: atom_id res chain seq x y z
N MET A 1 9.44 31.04 22.14
CA MET A 1 8.06 30.87 21.62
C MET A 1 8.01 29.76 20.53
N TYR A 2 8.62 28.58 20.78
CA TYR A 2 8.63 27.43 19.83
C TYR A 2 8.15 26.11 20.48
N LYS A 3 7.92 26.09 21.80
CA LYS A 3 7.51 24.89 22.52
C LYS A 3 6.02 24.51 22.33
N GLU A 4 5.22 25.39 21.74
CA GLU A 4 3.78 25.12 21.54
C GLU A 4 3.46 24.39 20.22
N LEU A 5 4.42 24.30 19.28
CA LEU A 5 4.17 23.81 17.92
C LEU A 5 4.43 22.31 17.72
N ILE A 6 5.07 21.64 18.68
CA ILE A 6 5.47 20.24 18.58
C ILE A 6 4.71 19.46 19.66
N ARG A 7 3.47 19.09 19.33
CA ARG A 7 2.63 18.21 20.17
C ARG A 7 2.60 16.81 19.56
N PRO A 8 2.58 15.75 20.37
CA PRO A 8 2.28 14.41 19.88
C PRO A 8 0.95 14.40 19.13
N THR A 9 0.91 13.73 17.98
CA THR A 9 -0.34 13.50 17.26
C THR A 9 -1.12 12.41 17.99
N GLU A 10 -2.27 12.77 18.57
CA GLU A 10 -3.18 11.82 19.21
C GLU A 10 -4.20 11.31 18.19
N ILE A 11 -4.53 10.01 18.27
CA ILE A 11 -5.65 9.41 17.54
C ILE A 11 -6.61 8.71 18.50
N SER A 12 -7.89 8.75 18.16
CA SER A 12 -8.95 7.96 18.77
C SER A 12 -9.23 6.73 17.92
N ILE A 13 -9.00 5.55 18.47
CA ILE A 13 -9.22 4.26 17.84
C ILE A 13 -10.57 3.72 18.32
N LYS A 14 -11.50 3.52 17.39
CA LYS A 14 -12.76 2.83 17.64
C LYS A 14 -12.64 1.37 17.23
N ASP A 15 -12.48 0.49 18.22
CA ASP A 15 -12.60 -0.95 18.04
C ASP A 15 -13.94 -1.43 18.60
N LYS A 16 -14.86 -1.79 17.69
CA LYS A 16 -16.23 -2.22 17.99
C LYS A 16 -16.96 -1.23 18.92
N LYS A 17 -17.03 -1.52 20.22
CA LYS A 17 -17.73 -0.74 21.25
C LYS A 17 -16.79 0.16 22.07
N TYR A 18 -15.49 -0.06 22.00
CA TYR A 18 -14.52 0.66 22.82
C TYR A 18 -13.84 1.75 22.01
N LYS A 19 -13.61 2.90 22.67
CA LYS A 19 -12.79 3.98 22.14
C LYS A 19 -11.52 4.04 22.98
N VAL A 20 -10.39 3.82 22.34
CA VAL A 20 -9.07 3.90 22.96
C VAL A 20 -8.34 5.08 22.34
N LYS A 21 -7.61 5.84 23.15
CA LYS A 21 -6.72 6.90 22.64
C LYS A 21 -5.30 6.38 22.56
N GLY A 22 -4.58 6.80 21.54
CA GLY A 22 -3.18 6.48 21.38
C GLY A 22 -2.40 7.63 20.76
N ASN A 23 -1.10 7.66 21.04
CA ASN A 23 -0.18 8.61 20.44
C ASN A 23 0.48 7.97 19.23
N VAL A 24 0.53 8.70 18.12
CA VAL A 24 1.32 8.32 16.96
C VAL A 24 2.79 8.37 17.36
N ILE A 25 3.48 7.26 17.17
CA ILE A 25 4.91 7.13 17.43
C ILE A 25 5.69 7.48 16.17
N ARG A 26 5.26 6.96 15.02
CA ARG A 26 5.87 7.24 13.73
C ARG A 26 4.94 6.88 12.59
N ALA A 27 5.21 7.47 11.43
CA ALA A 27 4.58 7.14 10.16
C ALA A 27 5.65 6.78 9.13
N ALA A 28 5.34 5.85 8.24
CA ALA A 28 6.15 5.57 7.06
C ALA A 28 5.31 5.79 5.80
N VAL A 29 5.82 6.60 4.87
CA VAL A 29 5.28 6.72 3.52
C VAL A 29 6.02 5.75 2.61
N PHE A 30 5.30 4.83 1.99
CA PHE A 30 5.80 3.84 1.05
C PHE A 30 4.98 3.91 -0.25
N ALA A 31 5.48 4.67 -1.22
CA ALA A 31 4.72 5.06 -2.42
C ALA A 31 3.32 5.59 -2.06
N ARG A 32 2.25 4.96 -2.55
CA ARG A 32 0.83 5.29 -2.24
C ARG A 32 0.32 4.79 -0.89
N THR A 33 1.12 4.06 -0.13
CA THR A 33 0.71 3.45 1.13
C THR A 33 1.36 4.16 2.30
N ASN A 34 0.60 4.44 3.35
CA ASN A 34 1.16 4.93 4.61
C ASN A 34 0.94 3.90 5.72
N VAL A 35 1.95 3.70 6.55
CA VAL A 35 1.89 2.86 7.75
C VAL A 35 2.04 3.75 8.97
N ILE A 36 1.08 3.71 9.88
CA ILE A 36 1.07 4.52 11.10
C ILE A 36 1.17 3.59 12.31
N GLU A 37 2.19 3.79 13.14
CA GLU A 37 2.35 3.11 14.44
C GLU A 37 1.83 4.00 15.56
N VAL A 38 0.95 3.44 16.39
CA VAL A 38 0.30 4.13 17.50
C VAL A 38 0.47 3.33 18.78
N LEU A 39 0.82 4.02 19.86
CA LEU A 39 0.96 3.45 21.20
C LEU A 39 -0.14 3.97 22.12
N THR A 40 -0.88 3.06 22.75
CA THR A 40 -1.91 3.41 23.74
C THR A 40 -1.30 3.59 25.13
N ALA A 41 -2.07 4.14 26.07
CA ALA A 41 -1.65 4.26 27.47
C ALA A 41 -1.35 2.89 28.13
N ASP A 42 -2.03 1.84 27.66
CA ASP A 42 -1.85 0.46 28.14
C ASP A 42 -0.66 -0.26 27.45
N ASN A 43 0.21 0.51 26.77
CA ASN A 43 1.37 0.02 26.03
C ASN A 43 1.02 -0.96 24.90
N GLU A 44 -0.20 -0.85 24.35
CA GLU A 44 -0.62 -1.62 23.19
C GLU A 44 -0.21 -0.91 21.90
N ARG A 45 0.32 -1.67 20.94
CA ARG A 45 0.74 -1.14 19.64
C ARG A 45 -0.29 -1.44 18.58
N PHE A 46 -0.83 -0.39 17.98
CA PHE A 46 -1.71 -0.45 16.83
C PHE A 46 -0.96 -0.04 15.58
N TYR A 47 -1.25 -0.73 14.48
CA TYR A 47 -0.73 -0.39 13.16
C TYR A 47 -1.87 -0.15 12.20
N PHE A 48 -1.82 0.96 11.47
CA PHE A 48 -2.84 1.32 10.48
C PHE A 48 -2.21 1.44 9.10
N ILE A 49 -2.83 0.79 8.13
CA ILE A 49 -2.48 0.85 6.72
C ILE A 49 -3.46 1.79 6.01
N TYR A 50 -2.92 2.82 5.40
CA TYR A 50 -3.64 3.73 4.53
C TYR A 50 -3.19 3.53 3.10
N PHE A 51 -4.10 3.60 2.15
CA PHE A 51 -3.80 3.62 0.73
C PHE A 51 -4.50 4.81 0.11
N LYS A 52 -3.76 5.67 -0.60
CA LYS A 52 -4.30 6.93 -1.16
C LYS A 52 -5.05 7.76 -0.10
N ASN A 53 -4.44 7.96 1.06
CA ASN A 53 -4.98 8.73 2.20
C ASN A 53 -6.28 8.18 2.81
N SER A 54 -6.72 6.98 2.43
CA SER A 54 -7.88 6.32 3.02
C SER A 54 -7.46 5.14 3.87
N LEU A 55 -8.02 5.04 5.08
CA LEU A 55 -7.77 3.91 5.96
C LEU A 55 -8.28 2.62 5.31
N ILE A 56 -7.37 1.67 5.09
CA ILE A 56 -7.69 0.34 4.59
C ILE A 56 -8.03 -0.56 5.76
N TYR A 57 -7.07 -0.75 6.67
CA TYR A 57 -7.21 -1.62 7.81
C TYR A 57 -6.23 -1.22 8.91
N GLY A 58 -6.48 -1.67 10.12
CA GLY A 58 -5.51 -1.61 11.19
C GLY A 58 -5.95 -2.47 12.36
N ASP A 59 -5.01 -2.91 13.15
CA ASP A 59 -5.25 -3.76 14.31
C ASP A 59 -4.11 -3.63 15.31
N LYS A 60 -4.32 -4.19 16.50
CA LYS A 60 -3.26 -4.39 17.47
C LYS A 60 -2.31 -5.49 16.99
N LEU A 61 -1.01 -5.26 17.08
CA LEU A 61 0.01 -6.28 16.85
C LEU A 61 0.99 -6.31 18.02
N ASP A 62 1.24 -7.50 18.55
CA ASP A 62 2.23 -7.70 19.62
C ASP A 62 3.67 -7.52 19.08
N LYS A 63 3.89 -7.94 17.82
CA LYS A 63 5.16 -7.78 17.10
C LYS A 63 4.91 -7.59 15.61
N VAL A 64 5.83 -6.91 14.95
CA VAL A 64 5.91 -6.85 13.49
C VAL A 64 6.90 -7.91 13.03
N GLU A 65 6.47 -8.78 12.12
CA GLU A 65 7.33 -9.84 11.60
C GLU A 65 8.34 -9.30 10.58
N GLU A 66 9.57 -9.82 10.62
CA GLU A 66 10.57 -9.48 9.62
C GLU A 66 10.10 -9.91 8.22
N GLY A 67 10.34 -9.04 7.24
CA GLY A 67 9.89 -9.24 5.86
C GLY A 67 8.40 -8.96 5.63
N SER A 68 7.62 -8.60 6.66
CA SER A 68 6.25 -8.13 6.45
C SER A 68 6.22 -6.76 5.76
N PHE A 69 5.09 -6.39 5.19
CA PHE A 69 4.93 -5.07 4.57
C PHE A 69 5.16 -3.93 5.57
N ILE A 70 4.67 -4.06 6.81
CA ILE A 70 4.90 -3.05 7.86
C ILE A 70 6.40 -2.90 8.13
N ASN A 71 7.11 -4.02 8.28
CA ASN A 71 8.56 -4.00 8.46
C ASN A 71 9.24 -3.30 7.28
N LYS A 72 8.88 -3.69 6.05
CA LYS A 72 9.42 -3.10 4.83
C LYS A 72 9.16 -1.59 4.75
N ALA A 73 7.96 -1.13 5.06
CA ALA A 73 7.60 0.28 5.03
C ALA A 73 8.47 1.12 5.99
N PHE A 74 8.74 0.62 7.21
CA PHE A 74 9.59 1.34 8.16
C PHE A 74 11.09 1.28 7.83
N HIS A 75 11.55 0.31 7.03
CA HIS A 75 12.97 0.21 6.64
C HIS A 75 13.27 0.91 5.32
N GLU A 76 12.38 0.77 4.34
CA GLU A 76 12.57 1.23 2.96
C GLU A 76 11.69 2.43 2.61
N GLY A 77 10.77 2.84 3.47
CA GLY A 77 9.91 4.01 3.26
C GLY A 77 10.58 5.33 3.67
N ILE A 78 9.79 6.40 3.63
CA ILE A 78 10.15 7.69 4.22
C ILE A 78 9.52 7.74 5.62
N VAL A 79 10.35 7.59 6.65
CA VAL A 79 9.91 7.53 8.05
C VAL A 79 9.90 8.91 8.68
N ILE A 80 8.80 9.23 9.35
CA ILE A 80 8.60 10.47 10.10
C ILE A 80 8.30 10.07 11.54
N GLU A 81 9.24 10.40 12.42
CA GLU A 81 9.13 10.13 13.86
C GLU A 81 8.32 11.22 14.56
N SER A 82 7.57 10.84 15.59
CA SER A 82 6.86 11.77 16.46
C SER A 82 7.83 12.42 17.45
N PRO A 83 7.60 13.68 17.86
CA PRO A 83 6.54 14.57 17.38
C PRO A 83 6.94 15.36 16.12
N HIS A 84 6.12 15.31 15.07
CA HIS A 84 6.39 16.04 13.83
C HIS A 84 5.09 16.59 13.19
N PRO A 85 5.02 17.88 12.80
CA PRO A 85 3.79 18.50 12.27
C PRO A 85 3.19 17.78 11.06
N ILE A 86 4.03 17.21 10.18
CA ILE A 86 3.59 16.43 9.01
C ILE A 86 2.74 15.22 9.38
N LEU A 87 2.87 14.65 10.58
CA LEU A 87 2.05 13.50 11.00
C LEU A 87 0.55 13.84 10.98
N ASN A 88 0.18 15.08 11.30
CA ASN A 88 -1.20 15.54 11.22
C ASN A 88 -1.71 15.63 9.78
N ALA A 89 -0.83 15.89 8.81
CA ALA A 89 -1.19 15.93 7.39
C ALA A 89 -1.31 14.51 6.79
N LEU A 90 -0.52 13.56 7.29
CA LEU A 90 -0.57 12.15 6.83
C LEU A 90 -1.76 11.37 7.40
N ILE A 91 -2.34 11.83 8.50
CA ILE A 91 -3.45 11.19 9.18
C ILE A 91 -4.67 12.10 9.04
N PRO A 92 -5.42 12.00 7.93
CA PRO A 92 -6.50 12.94 7.63
C PRO A 92 -7.63 12.90 8.66
N ASN A 93 -7.84 11.74 9.30
CA ASN A 93 -8.84 11.57 10.35
C ASN A 93 -8.17 11.07 11.63
N GLN A 94 -8.19 11.91 12.67
CA GLN A 94 -7.70 11.55 14.01
C GLN A 94 -8.63 10.56 14.73
N SER A 95 -9.82 10.29 14.19
CA SER A 95 -10.69 9.21 14.67
C SER A 95 -10.74 8.10 13.63
N VAL A 96 -10.19 6.95 13.95
CA VAL A 96 -10.14 5.78 13.08
C VAL A 96 -11.11 4.70 13.59
N SER A 97 -11.77 4.00 12.68
CA SER A 97 -12.61 2.85 13.00
C SER A 97 -12.03 1.63 12.32
N ILE A 98 -11.73 0.60 13.11
CA ILE A 98 -11.22 -0.67 12.59
C ILE A 98 -12.38 -1.39 11.87
N GLN A 99 -12.16 -1.71 10.59
CA GLN A 99 -13.15 -2.42 9.79
C GLN A 99 -13.23 -3.90 10.20
N ASN A 100 -14.33 -4.56 9.89
CA ASN A 100 -14.45 -5.98 10.15
C ASN A 100 -13.61 -6.77 9.14
N LYS A 101 -12.62 -7.52 9.64
CA LYS A 101 -11.72 -8.38 8.85
C LYS A 101 -12.43 -9.21 7.79
N ASN A 102 -13.55 -9.85 8.13
CA ASN A 102 -14.30 -10.76 7.25
C ASN A 102 -15.01 -10.06 6.08
N LYS A 103 -15.24 -8.75 6.17
CA LYS A 103 -15.93 -7.96 5.15
C LYS A 103 -15.01 -6.99 4.41
N LEU A 104 -13.74 -6.89 4.82
CA LEU A 104 -12.79 -5.91 4.34
C LEU A 104 -12.71 -5.90 2.81
N PHE A 105 -12.34 -7.02 2.19
CA PHE A 105 -12.13 -7.06 0.74
C PHE A 105 -13.41 -6.82 -0.09
N THR A 106 -14.58 -7.18 0.43
CA THR A 106 -15.86 -6.85 -0.22
C THR A 106 -16.16 -5.35 -0.15
N GLN A 107 -15.82 -4.69 0.97
CA GLN A 107 -15.98 -3.25 1.12
C GLN A 107 -14.97 -2.48 0.27
N LEU A 108 -13.72 -2.94 0.19
CA LEU A 108 -12.69 -2.34 -0.65
C LEU A 108 -13.06 -2.38 -2.14
N GLN A 109 -13.77 -3.41 -2.60
CA GLN A 109 -14.25 -3.52 -3.99
C GLN A 109 -15.22 -2.40 -4.40
N ILE A 110 -15.81 -1.68 -3.45
CA ILE A 110 -16.71 -0.54 -3.73
C ILE A 110 -15.91 0.68 -4.20
N HIS A 111 -14.68 0.86 -3.71
CA HIS A 111 -13.92 2.10 -3.89
C HIS A 111 -12.64 1.92 -4.71
N TYR A 112 -12.15 0.68 -4.84
CA TYR A 112 -10.87 0.39 -5.49
C TYR A 112 -11.05 -0.54 -6.69
N SER A 113 -10.21 -0.35 -7.70
CA SER A 113 -10.12 -1.28 -8.82
C SER A 113 -9.55 -2.63 -8.37
N LEU A 114 -9.85 -3.71 -9.09
CA LEU A 114 -9.34 -5.04 -8.74
C LEU A 114 -7.80 -5.09 -8.68
N LYS A 115 -7.10 -4.30 -9.51
CA LYS A 115 -5.63 -4.20 -9.46
C LYS A 115 -5.15 -3.55 -8.16
N GLU A 116 -5.80 -2.47 -7.74
CA GLU A 116 -5.48 -1.84 -6.45
C GLU A 116 -5.79 -2.77 -5.30
N ILE A 117 -6.86 -3.56 -5.36
CA ILE A 117 -7.19 -4.55 -4.34
C ILE A 117 -6.12 -5.64 -4.26
N ALA A 118 -5.64 -6.13 -5.40
CA ALA A 118 -4.54 -7.08 -5.43
C ALA A 118 -3.27 -6.51 -4.78
N TYR A 119 -2.94 -5.24 -5.04
CA TYR A 119 -1.82 -4.57 -4.37
C TYR A 119 -2.08 -4.33 -2.88
N ILE A 120 -3.26 -3.83 -2.50
CA ILE A 120 -3.63 -3.63 -1.09
C ILE A 120 -3.50 -4.94 -0.31
N ALA A 121 -3.90 -6.08 -0.90
CA ALA A 121 -3.75 -7.38 -0.26
C ALA A 121 -2.29 -7.67 0.15
N THR A 122 -1.30 -7.29 -0.65
CA THR A 122 0.12 -7.50 -0.31
C THR A 122 0.59 -6.68 0.89
N THR A 123 -0.13 -5.58 1.21
CA THR A 123 0.19 -4.69 2.33
C THR A 123 -0.37 -5.15 3.68
N LEU A 124 -1.20 -6.20 3.67
CA LEU A 124 -1.97 -6.66 4.84
C LEU A 124 -1.44 -7.98 5.42
N ASP A 125 -0.23 -8.38 5.04
CA ASP A 125 0.42 -9.64 5.44
C ASP A 125 0.73 -9.77 6.93
N SER A 126 0.71 -8.67 7.68
CA SER A 126 0.83 -8.66 9.14
C SER A 126 -0.49 -8.94 9.85
N PHE A 127 -1.63 -8.87 9.13
CA PHE A 127 -2.97 -9.03 9.70
C PHE A 127 -3.72 -10.26 9.18
N PHE A 128 -3.32 -10.80 8.03
CA PHE A 128 -4.00 -11.91 7.35
C PHE A 128 -3.00 -13.02 7.03
N ASP A 129 -3.50 -14.26 6.98
CA ASP A 129 -2.69 -15.38 6.56
C ASP A 129 -2.26 -15.19 5.10
N LYS A 130 -0.98 -15.45 4.83
CA LYS A 130 -0.40 -15.26 3.49
C LYS A 130 -1.17 -16.04 2.41
N ASP A 131 -1.63 -17.25 2.72
CA ASP A 131 -2.44 -18.07 1.81
C ASP A 131 -3.82 -17.45 1.49
N GLU A 132 -4.42 -16.73 2.44
CA GLU A 132 -5.67 -16.00 2.21
C GLU A 132 -5.45 -14.87 1.21
N LEU A 133 -4.37 -14.09 1.40
CA LEU A 133 -3.99 -12.99 0.52
C LEU A 133 -3.64 -13.49 -0.88
N VAL A 134 -2.89 -14.60 -1.00
CA VAL A 134 -2.61 -15.26 -2.29
C VAL A 134 -3.91 -15.62 -3.01
N LYS A 135 -4.88 -16.23 -2.32
CA LYS A 135 -6.18 -16.58 -2.92
C LYS A 135 -6.95 -15.36 -3.42
N ILE A 136 -6.86 -14.22 -2.73
CA ILE A 136 -7.50 -12.96 -3.17
C ILE A 136 -6.86 -12.46 -4.46
N ILE A 137 -5.53 -12.41 -4.52
CA ILE A 137 -4.78 -11.96 -5.69
C ILE A 137 -5.02 -12.91 -6.88
N ASP A 138 -5.02 -14.23 -6.64
CA ASP A 138 -5.31 -15.25 -7.66
C ASP A 138 -6.71 -15.09 -8.26
N LYS A 139 -7.73 -14.80 -7.44
CA LYS A 139 -9.09 -14.52 -7.94
C LYS A 139 -9.10 -13.36 -8.92
N VAL A 140 -8.34 -12.30 -8.64
CA VAL A 140 -8.21 -11.14 -9.54
C VAL A 140 -7.49 -11.54 -10.84
N PHE A 141 -6.40 -12.31 -10.75
CA PHE A 141 -5.69 -12.83 -11.91
C PHE A 141 -6.62 -13.61 -12.84
N PHE A 142 -7.35 -14.59 -12.30
CA PHE A 142 -8.27 -15.42 -13.09
C PHE A 142 -9.49 -14.66 -13.61
N HIS A 143 -9.92 -13.59 -12.93
CA HIS A 143 -10.96 -12.70 -13.45
C HIS A 143 -10.49 -11.99 -14.73
N TYR A 144 -9.30 -11.38 -14.72
CA TYR A 144 -8.77 -10.70 -15.91
C TYR A 144 -8.43 -11.67 -17.04
N ARG A 145 -7.86 -12.83 -16.70
CA ARG A 145 -7.55 -13.87 -17.67
C ARG A 145 -8.79 -14.37 -18.41
N ARG A 146 -9.84 -14.75 -17.68
CA ARG A 146 -11.10 -15.24 -18.27
C ARG A 146 -11.85 -14.17 -19.08
N SER A 147 -11.63 -12.90 -18.78
CA SER A 147 -12.20 -11.78 -19.53
C SER A 147 -11.33 -11.32 -20.71
N GLY A 148 -10.28 -12.07 -21.07
CA GLY A 148 -9.39 -11.76 -22.19
C GLY A 148 -8.49 -10.53 -21.96
N LYS A 149 -8.43 -10.00 -20.74
CA LYS A 149 -7.64 -8.81 -20.39
C LYS A 149 -6.20 -9.22 -20.00
N PHE A 150 -5.47 -9.81 -20.96
CA PHE A 150 -4.18 -10.46 -20.72
C PHE A 150 -3.09 -9.54 -20.15
N MET A 151 -2.99 -8.29 -20.62
CA MET A 151 -2.08 -7.31 -20.02
C MET A 151 -2.42 -7.10 -18.53
N LYS A 152 -3.69 -6.96 -18.18
CA LYS A 152 -4.09 -6.79 -16.77
C LYS A 152 -3.82 -8.05 -15.96
N SER A 153 -4.07 -9.24 -16.49
CA SER A 153 -3.69 -10.48 -15.77
C SER A 153 -2.18 -10.58 -15.58
N PHE A 154 -1.37 -10.12 -16.55
CA PHE A 154 0.08 -10.06 -16.41
C PHE A 154 0.50 -9.11 -15.27
N GLN A 155 -0.12 -7.93 -15.16
CA GLN A 155 0.13 -7.01 -14.04
C GLN A 155 -0.16 -7.65 -12.68
N ILE A 156 -1.23 -8.45 -12.58
CA ILE A 156 -1.58 -9.13 -11.34
C ILE A 156 -0.61 -10.27 -11.02
N ILE A 157 -0.15 -11.04 -12.01
CA ILE A 157 0.82 -12.11 -11.74
C ILE A 157 2.18 -11.53 -11.31
N GLN A 158 2.56 -10.35 -11.82
CA GLN A 158 3.73 -9.62 -11.30
C GLN A 158 3.55 -9.24 -9.82
N ILE A 159 2.40 -8.66 -9.44
CA ILE A 159 2.09 -8.36 -8.03
C ILE A 159 2.18 -9.62 -7.16
N LEU A 160 1.63 -10.74 -7.63
CA LEU A 160 1.67 -12.00 -6.88
C LEU A 160 3.10 -12.55 -6.74
N HIS A 161 3.87 -12.52 -7.82
CA HIS A 161 5.26 -12.94 -7.83
C HIS A 161 6.10 -12.11 -6.87
N ASP A 162 5.94 -10.79 -6.87
CA ASP A 162 6.69 -9.89 -5.99
C ASP A 162 6.29 -10.06 -4.52
N PHE A 163 5.04 -10.43 -4.26
CA PHE A 163 4.54 -10.71 -2.91
C PHE A 163 5.01 -12.06 -2.36
N VAL A 164 4.99 -13.11 -3.17
CA VAL A 164 5.43 -14.46 -2.78
C VAL A 164 6.34 -15.07 -3.87
N PRO A 165 7.63 -14.66 -3.93
CA PRO A 165 8.54 -15.11 -4.99
C PRO A 165 8.76 -16.63 -5.01
N SER A 166 8.60 -17.30 -3.87
CA SER A 166 8.73 -18.76 -3.74
C SER A 166 7.51 -19.54 -4.26
N LEU A 167 6.41 -18.86 -4.62
CA LEU A 167 5.19 -19.51 -5.09
C LEU A 167 5.39 -20.05 -6.53
N LYS A 168 5.62 -21.35 -6.65
CA LYS A 168 5.88 -22.03 -7.95
C LYS A 168 4.82 -21.72 -9.00
N SER A 169 3.55 -21.75 -8.62
CA SER A 169 2.44 -21.49 -9.54
C SER A 169 2.45 -20.05 -10.09
N ALA A 170 2.90 -19.07 -9.31
CA ALA A 170 3.05 -17.70 -9.80
C ALA A 170 4.19 -17.60 -10.82
N ASN A 171 5.34 -18.21 -10.50
CA ASN A 171 6.50 -18.28 -11.38
C ASN A 171 6.20 -18.94 -12.72
N GLU A 172 5.55 -20.12 -12.71
CA GLU A 172 5.19 -20.85 -13.93
C GLU A 172 4.25 -20.03 -14.82
N ARG A 173 3.23 -19.40 -14.22
CA ARG A 173 2.26 -18.57 -14.96
C ARG A 173 2.92 -17.31 -15.52
N GLN A 174 3.75 -16.63 -14.75
CA GLN A 174 4.43 -15.41 -15.19
C GLN A 174 5.39 -15.67 -16.37
N ASN A 175 6.06 -16.83 -16.38
CA ASN A 175 6.99 -17.23 -17.43
C ASN A 175 6.33 -17.99 -18.59
N SER A 176 5.00 -18.01 -18.65
CA SER A 176 4.28 -18.65 -19.74
C SER A 176 4.47 -17.89 -21.05
N GLN A 177 4.53 -18.63 -22.17
CA GLN A 177 4.77 -18.09 -23.50
C GLN A 177 3.78 -16.97 -23.89
N GLU A 178 2.53 -17.05 -23.41
CA GLU A 178 1.48 -16.05 -23.65
C GLU A 178 1.83 -14.65 -23.10
N PHE A 179 2.79 -14.56 -22.17
CA PHE A 179 3.20 -13.31 -21.54
C PHE A 179 4.55 -12.78 -22.00
N ASN A 180 5.23 -13.43 -22.94
CA ASN A 180 6.54 -12.98 -23.45
C ASN A 180 6.50 -11.56 -24.01
N SER A 181 5.46 -11.23 -24.79
CA SER A 181 5.31 -9.88 -25.34
C SER A 181 5.12 -8.80 -24.28
N TYR A 182 4.55 -9.15 -23.12
CA TYR A 182 4.43 -8.23 -21.99
C TYR A 182 5.76 -8.10 -21.25
N HIS A 183 6.51 -9.19 -21.03
CA HIS A 183 7.89 -9.10 -20.53
C HIS A 183 8.74 -8.17 -21.39
N ASP A 184 8.70 -8.35 -22.71
CA ASP A 184 9.42 -7.51 -23.66
C ASP A 184 8.98 -6.05 -23.55
N PHE A 185 7.68 -5.80 -23.41
CA PHE A 185 7.15 -4.45 -23.19
C PHE A 185 7.75 -3.79 -21.95
N TYR A 186 7.75 -4.46 -20.78
CA TYR A 186 8.31 -3.87 -19.56
C TYR A 186 9.84 -3.75 -19.58
N LYS A 187 10.56 -4.62 -20.31
CA LYS A 187 12.02 -4.56 -20.43
C LYS A 187 12.53 -3.50 -21.40
N SER A 188 11.81 -3.30 -22.52
CA SER A 188 12.28 -2.44 -23.62
C SER A 188 11.61 -1.07 -23.69
N SER A 189 10.44 -0.89 -23.05
CA SER A 189 9.71 0.38 -23.11
C SER A 189 10.27 1.41 -22.13
N SER A 190 10.15 2.68 -22.51
CA SER A 190 10.43 3.80 -21.61
C SER A 190 9.39 3.92 -20.49
N LEU A 191 9.79 4.50 -19.35
CA LEU A 191 8.89 4.73 -18.20
C LEU A 191 7.59 5.47 -18.57
N PRO A 192 7.59 6.53 -19.40
CA PRO A 192 6.35 7.18 -19.84
C PRO A 192 5.39 6.24 -20.59
N SER A 193 5.92 5.32 -21.40
CA SER A 193 5.10 4.34 -22.13
C SER A 193 4.48 3.31 -21.20
N ILE A 194 5.24 2.85 -20.21
CA ILE A 194 4.74 1.93 -19.18
C ILE A 194 3.72 2.64 -18.29
N LEU A 195 3.96 3.90 -17.89
CA LEU A 195 3.09 4.69 -17.01
C LEU A 195 1.65 4.78 -17.54
N LYS A 196 1.49 4.91 -18.87
CA LYS A 196 0.17 4.95 -19.52
C LYS A 196 -0.62 3.65 -19.36
N LYS A 197 0.04 2.50 -19.21
CA LYS A 197 -0.59 1.17 -19.09
C LYS A 197 -0.59 0.64 -17.67
N ASP A 198 0.44 0.97 -16.90
CA ASP A 198 0.64 0.52 -15.54
C ASP A 198 1.24 1.60 -14.63
N PRO A 199 0.41 2.54 -14.16
CA PRO A 199 0.90 3.60 -13.31
C PRO A 199 1.41 3.10 -11.95
N LEU A 200 0.87 1.99 -11.44
CA LEU A 200 1.29 1.41 -10.18
C LEU A 200 2.72 0.85 -10.26
N PHE A 201 3.01 0.08 -11.32
CA PHE A 201 4.35 -0.47 -11.53
C PHE A 201 5.41 0.64 -11.59
N VAL A 202 5.18 1.67 -12.40
CA VAL A 202 6.16 2.74 -12.59
C VAL A 202 6.39 3.51 -11.30
N GLU A 203 5.34 3.80 -10.55
CA GLU A 203 5.46 4.50 -9.27
C GLU A 203 6.26 3.68 -8.25
N LEU A 204 5.97 2.39 -8.11
CA LEU A 204 6.71 1.51 -7.19
C LEU A 204 8.19 1.40 -7.59
N LEU A 205 8.46 1.24 -8.89
CA LEU A 205 9.82 1.18 -9.41
C LEU A 205 10.59 2.47 -9.11
N CYS A 206 9.99 3.63 -9.39
CA CYS A 206 10.63 4.93 -9.13
C CYS A 206 10.80 5.17 -7.63
N PHE A 207 9.84 4.78 -6.80
CA PHE A 207 9.92 4.90 -5.34
C PHE A 207 11.04 4.05 -4.74
N GLN A 208 11.19 2.81 -5.19
CA GLN A 208 12.28 1.92 -4.75
C GLN A 208 13.65 2.44 -5.18
N ASN A 209 13.72 3.09 -6.34
CA ASN A 209 14.96 3.62 -6.90
C ASN A 209 15.11 5.14 -6.71
N ARG A 210 14.40 5.73 -5.74
CA ARG A 210 14.34 7.20 -5.53
C ARG A 210 15.67 7.86 -5.14
N SER A 211 16.68 7.08 -4.80
CA SER A 211 18.05 7.57 -4.63
C SER A 211 18.70 7.97 -5.97
N ASN A 212 18.20 7.43 -7.09
CA ASN A 212 18.55 7.87 -8.42
C ASN A 212 17.82 9.19 -8.74
N PRO A 213 18.52 10.28 -9.11
CA PRO A 213 17.90 11.57 -9.39
C PRO A 213 16.82 11.55 -10.49
N GLU A 214 17.01 10.76 -11.55
CA GLU A 214 16.05 10.67 -12.66
C GLU A 214 14.75 10.01 -12.20
N MET A 215 14.86 8.91 -11.45
CA MET A 215 13.70 8.22 -10.87
C MET A 215 12.96 9.10 -9.87
N ARG A 216 13.69 9.89 -9.08
CA ARG A 216 13.11 10.84 -8.13
C ARG A 216 12.32 11.95 -8.84
N VAL A 217 12.92 12.61 -9.85
CA VAL A 217 12.25 13.66 -10.62
C VAL A 217 11.02 13.11 -11.34
N PHE A 218 11.10 11.89 -11.88
CA PHE A 218 9.96 11.24 -12.50
C PHE A 218 8.83 10.94 -11.49
N LEU A 219 9.18 10.49 -10.29
CA LEU A 219 8.23 10.25 -9.21
C LEU A 219 7.54 11.55 -8.73
N GLU A 220 8.30 12.65 -8.63
CA GLU A 220 7.76 13.97 -8.29
C GLU A 220 6.75 14.46 -9.33
N ASP A 221 7.03 14.27 -10.63
CA ASP A 221 6.09 14.58 -11.72
C ASP A 221 4.81 13.75 -11.65
N ILE A 222 4.94 12.45 -11.34
CA ILE A 222 3.80 11.54 -11.14
C ILE A 222 2.90 12.04 -9.99
N PHE A 223 3.47 12.43 -8.86
CA PHE A 223 2.69 12.89 -7.71
C PHE A 223 2.07 14.26 -7.93
N THR A 224 2.80 15.21 -8.51
CA THR A 224 2.28 16.55 -8.84
C THR A 224 1.05 16.47 -9.74
N LYS A 225 1.09 15.59 -10.76
CA LYS A 225 -0.05 15.36 -11.67
C LYS A 225 -1.24 14.67 -11.00
N GLN A 226 -1.00 13.77 -10.04
CA GLN A 226 -2.06 13.11 -9.28
C GLN A 226 -2.77 14.07 -8.33
N ASP A 227 -2.01 14.94 -7.65
CA ASP A 227 -2.57 15.99 -6.80
C ASP A 227 -3.40 16.97 -7.62
N CYS A 228 -2.92 17.38 -8.81
CA CYS A 228 -3.73 18.18 -9.73
C CYS A 228 -5.01 17.46 -10.19
N LEU A 229 -5.07 16.13 -10.25
CA LEU A 229 -6.34 15.45 -10.57
C LEU A 229 -7.31 15.43 -9.37
N LEU A 230 -6.79 15.41 -8.15
CA LEU A 230 -7.62 15.44 -6.92
C LEU A 230 -8.25 16.82 -6.69
N TYR A 231 -7.57 17.92 -7.02
CA TYR A 231 -8.09 19.28 -6.83
C TYR A 231 -9.10 19.74 -7.90
N TRP A 232 -9.14 19.10 -9.08
CA TRP A 232 -10.05 19.45 -10.18
C TRP A 232 -11.24 18.47 -10.30
N SER A 233 -11.40 17.58 -9.32
CA SER A 233 -12.48 16.60 -9.20
C SER A 233 -13.45 16.94 -8.06
N CYS A 234 -13.78 18.22 -7.87
CA CYS A 234 -14.88 18.69 -7.03
C CYS A 234 -15.93 19.43 -7.86
#